data_AF-A0AA88TDI2-F1
#
_entry.id   AF-A0AA88TDI2-F1
#
_cell.length_a   1.000
_cell.length_b   1.000
_cell.length_c   1.000
_cell.angle_alpha   90.00
_cell.angle_beta   90.00
_cell.angle_gamma   90.00
#
_symmetry.space_group_name_H-M   'P 1'
#
loop_
_entity.id
_entity.type
_entity.pdbx_description
1 polymer ?
#
loop_
_entity_poly.entity_id
_entity_poly.type
_entity_poly.pdbx_seq_one_letter_code
_entity_poly.pdbx_strand_id
1 'polypeptide(L)'
;MTATLRPYLNAVRATLQAALCLENFSSQVVERHNKPEVEVRSSKELLLQPVVISRNEKEKVLIEGSINSVRVSIAVKQADEIEKILCHKFMRFMMMRAENFFILRRKPVEGYDISFLITNFHTEQMYKHKLVDFVIHFMEEIDKEISEMKLSVNARLVSLLRNSSRISDTSAVNGPARAG
;
A
#
# COMPACT_ATOMS: atom_id res chain seq x y z
N MET A 1 4.75 -19.42 -8.89
CA MET A 1 3.92 -18.19 -9.05
C MET A 1 4.74 -16.91 -9.29
N THR A 2 6.04 -16.97 -9.57
CA THR A 2 6.90 -15.80 -9.83
C THR A 2 6.85 -15.29 -11.28
N ALA A 3 6.46 -16.14 -12.24
CA ALA A 3 6.49 -15.82 -13.67
C ALA A 3 5.57 -14.65 -14.10
N THR A 4 4.48 -14.39 -13.37
CA THR A 4 3.50 -13.34 -13.72
C THR A 4 3.75 -11.99 -13.04
N LEU A 5 4.62 -11.93 -12.03
CA LEU A 5 4.89 -10.69 -11.29
C LEU A 5 5.62 -9.67 -12.17
N ARG A 6 6.68 -10.09 -12.86
CA ARG A 6 7.49 -9.19 -13.69
C ARG A 6 6.69 -8.58 -14.85
N PRO A 7 5.89 -9.33 -15.63
CA PRO A 7 5.01 -8.74 -16.65
C PRO A 7 4.00 -7.75 -16.06
N TYR A 8 3.42 -8.06 -14.90
CA TYR A 8 2.49 -7.17 -14.21
C TYR A 8 3.14 -5.83 -13.81
N LEU A 9 4.29 -5.89 -13.14
CA LEU A 9 5.03 -4.68 -12.75
C LEU A 9 5.52 -3.87 -13.96
N ASN A 10 5.92 -4.54 -15.04
CA ASN A 10 6.30 -3.86 -16.29
C ASN A 10 5.10 -3.11 -16.91
N ALA A 11 3.91 -3.71 -16.91
CA ALA A 11 2.70 -3.06 -17.39
C ALA A 11 2.36 -1.83 -16.54
N VAL A 12 2.38 -1.97 -15.19
CA VAL A 12 2.15 -0.85 -14.27
C VAL A 12 3.18 0.25 -14.48
N ARG A 13 4.46 -0.09 -14.61
CA ARG A 13 5.56 0.86 -14.87
C ARG A 13 5.33 1.66 -16.15
N ALA A 14 5.01 0.98 -17.25
CA ALA A 14 4.77 1.62 -18.54
C ALA A 14 3.56 2.57 -18.46
N THR A 15 2.48 2.15 -17.81
CA THR A 15 1.29 2.99 -17.63
C THR A 15 1.56 4.19 -16.73
N LEU A 16 2.31 4.02 -15.63
CA LEU A 16 2.72 5.14 -14.77
C LEU A 16 3.60 6.15 -15.51
N GLN A 17 4.53 5.66 -16.33
CA GLN A 17 5.39 6.53 -17.15
C GLN A 17 4.58 7.36 -18.16
N ALA A 18 3.51 6.80 -18.72
CA ALA A 18 2.59 7.51 -19.60
C ALA A 18 1.67 8.48 -18.83
N ALA A 19 1.20 8.09 -17.65
CA ALA A 19 0.27 8.87 -16.84
C ALA A 19 0.93 10.08 -16.14
N LEU A 20 2.22 9.99 -15.78
CA LEU A 20 2.96 11.05 -15.07
C LEU A 20 3.49 12.17 -16.00
N CYS A 21 2.76 12.45 -17.08
CA CYS A 21 2.97 13.62 -17.94
C CYS A 21 2.09 14.77 -17.41
N LEU A 22 2.46 15.29 -16.24
CA LEU A 22 1.68 16.29 -15.51
C LEU A 22 2.14 17.71 -15.83
N GLU A 23 1.18 18.63 -15.88
CA GLU A 23 1.41 20.06 -16.08
C GLU A 23 0.76 20.86 -14.96
N ASN A 24 1.34 22.02 -14.65
CA ASN A 24 0.74 22.93 -13.69
C ASN A 24 -0.52 23.56 -14.28
N PHE A 25 -1.68 23.30 -13.66
CA PHE A 25 -2.98 23.73 -14.15
C PHE A 25 -3.79 24.42 -13.06
N SER A 26 -4.23 25.66 -13.31
CA SER A 26 -5.07 26.43 -12.38
C SER A 26 -6.53 25.97 -12.45
N SER A 27 -7.22 25.99 -11.31
CA SER A 27 -8.63 25.56 -11.25
C SER A 27 -9.51 26.46 -12.12
N GLN A 28 -10.36 25.85 -12.93
CA GLN A 28 -11.36 26.57 -13.74
C GLN A 28 -12.61 26.98 -12.94
N VAL A 29 -12.83 26.36 -11.77
CA VAL A 29 -14.06 26.54 -10.98
C VAL A 29 -13.86 27.55 -9.85
N VAL A 30 -12.67 27.59 -9.27
CA VAL A 30 -12.37 28.46 -8.12
C VAL A 30 -11.17 29.32 -8.44
N GLU A 31 -11.37 30.64 -8.45
CA GLU A 31 -10.31 31.61 -8.75
C GLU A 31 -9.14 31.46 -7.78
N ARG A 32 -7.90 31.50 -8.31
CA ARG A 32 -6.64 31.44 -7.54
C ARG A 32 -6.41 30.14 -6.76
N HIS A 33 -7.18 29.09 -7.04
CA HIS A 33 -6.91 27.77 -6.50
C HIS A 33 -6.18 26.89 -7.51
N ASN A 34 -5.28 26.05 -7.00
CA ASN A 34 -4.69 24.93 -7.73
C ASN A 34 -4.96 23.66 -6.90
N LYS A 35 -5.85 22.81 -7.41
CA LYS A 35 -6.29 21.59 -6.74
C LYS A 35 -6.02 20.41 -7.66
N PRO A 36 -5.70 19.22 -7.11
CA PRO A 36 -5.54 18.01 -7.91
C PRO A 36 -6.87 17.67 -8.58
N GLU A 37 -6.93 17.78 -9.91
CA GLU A 37 -8.16 17.59 -10.70
C GLU A 37 -8.71 16.16 -10.56
N VAL A 38 -7.84 15.16 -10.35
CA VAL A 38 -8.25 13.76 -10.10
C VAL A 38 -9.03 13.56 -8.79
N GLU A 39 -8.87 14.45 -7.80
CA GLU A 39 -9.62 14.42 -6.54
C GLU A 39 -10.91 15.24 -6.63
N VAL A 40 -10.87 16.41 -7.27
CA VAL A 40 -12.02 17.33 -7.33
C VAL A 40 -13.04 16.88 -8.37
N ARG A 41 -12.58 16.39 -9.52
CA ARG A 41 -13.40 15.85 -10.62
C ARG A 41 -14.51 16.80 -11.10
N SER A 42 -14.31 18.12 -10.99
CA SER A 42 -15.28 19.12 -11.43
C SER A 42 -15.31 19.30 -12.94
N SER A 43 -14.16 19.16 -13.60
CA SER A 43 -13.97 19.34 -15.04
C SER A 43 -13.65 17.99 -15.69
N LYS A 44 -14.59 17.43 -16.46
CA LYS A 44 -14.45 16.08 -17.04
C LYS A 44 -13.40 16.03 -18.14
N GLU A 45 -13.22 17.12 -18.86
CA GLU A 45 -12.23 17.30 -19.92
C GLU A 45 -10.78 17.27 -19.41
N LEU A 46 -10.57 17.48 -18.10
CA LEU A 46 -9.27 17.42 -17.46
C LEU A 46 -8.94 16.02 -16.93
N LEU A 47 -9.89 15.09 -16.96
CA LEU A 47 -9.74 13.72 -16.47
C LEU A 47 -9.39 12.78 -17.62
N LEU A 48 -8.41 11.91 -17.39
CA LEU A 48 -8.08 10.82 -18.29
C LEU A 48 -8.93 9.59 -17.96
N GLN A 49 -9.03 8.67 -18.93
CA GLN A 49 -9.72 7.40 -18.73
C GLN A 49 -9.01 6.59 -17.63
N PRO A 50 -9.72 6.18 -16.56
CA PRO A 50 -9.17 5.29 -15.55
C PRO A 50 -8.75 3.94 -16.16
N VAL A 51 -7.56 3.47 -15.80
CA VAL A 51 -7.01 2.18 -16.26
C VAL A 51 -6.82 1.26 -15.05
N VAL A 52 -7.27 0.02 -15.17
CA VAL A 52 -7.03 -1.03 -14.17
C VAL A 52 -6.11 -2.08 -14.77
N ILE A 53 -5.03 -2.38 -14.07
CA ILE A 53 -4.09 -3.43 -14.41
C ILE A 53 -4.20 -4.48 -13.33
N SER A 54 -4.60 -5.70 -13.71
CA SER A 54 -4.81 -6.80 -12.77
C SER A 54 -3.82 -7.93 -13.05
N ARG A 55 -3.19 -8.44 -11.99
CA ARG A 55 -2.41 -9.68 -12.06
C ARG A 55 -3.31 -10.90 -11.89
N ASN A 56 -4.31 -10.78 -11.02
CA ASN A 56 -5.37 -11.75 -10.76
C ASN A 56 -6.59 -11.02 -10.17
N GLU A 57 -7.59 -11.75 -9.68
CA GLU A 57 -8.83 -11.18 -9.13
C GLU A 57 -8.60 -10.30 -7.89
N LYS A 58 -7.54 -10.58 -7.11
CA LYS A 58 -7.24 -9.91 -5.84
C LYS A 58 -6.17 -8.82 -5.98
N GLU A 59 -5.16 -9.05 -6.83
CA GLU A 59 -4.03 -8.15 -7.05
C GLU A 59 -4.28 -7.28 -8.28
N LYS A 60 -4.52 -6.00 -8.06
CA LYS A 60 -4.76 -5.02 -9.13
C LYS A 60 -4.33 -3.61 -8.74
N VAL A 61 -3.96 -2.80 -9.73
CA VAL A 61 -3.70 -1.37 -9.60
C VAL A 61 -4.71 -0.60 -10.44
N LEU A 62 -5.35 0.40 -9.83
CA LEU A 62 -6.13 1.43 -10.52
C LEU A 62 -5.28 2.69 -10.68
N ILE A 63 -5.15 3.18 -11.90
CA ILE A 63 -4.47 4.41 -12.25
C ILE A 63 -5.51 5.37 -12.83
N GLU A 64 -5.72 6.48 -12.12
CA GLU A 64 -6.60 7.57 -12.55
C GLU A 64 -5.72 8.79 -12.83
N GLY A 65 -5.66 9.22 -14.09
CA GLY A 65 -4.89 10.40 -14.50
C GLY A 65 -5.76 11.64 -14.67
N SER A 66 -5.13 12.79 -14.57
CA SER A 66 -5.67 14.11 -14.96
C SER A 66 -4.53 14.99 -15.44
N ILE A 67 -4.83 16.20 -15.89
CA ILE A 67 -3.83 17.16 -16.39
C ILE A 67 -2.72 17.50 -15.37
N ASN A 68 -3.06 17.63 -14.08
CA ASN A 68 -2.14 18.10 -13.04
C ASN A 68 -1.88 17.08 -11.91
N SER A 69 -2.53 15.92 -11.95
CA SER A 69 -2.39 14.90 -10.91
C SER A 69 -2.75 13.49 -11.36
N VAL A 70 -2.09 12.50 -10.77
CA VAL A 70 -2.38 11.06 -10.93
C VAL A 70 -2.68 10.46 -9.57
N ARG A 71 -3.77 9.70 -9.47
CA ARG A 71 -4.06 8.83 -8.34
C ARG A 71 -3.76 7.38 -8.69
N VAL A 72 -2.99 6.72 -7.84
CA VAL A 72 -2.60 5.31 -8.01
C VAL A 72 -3.11 4.53 -6.81
N SER A 73 -4.00 3.57 -7.00
CA SER A 73 -4.59 2.77 -5.92
C SER A 73 -4.24 1.30 -6.10
N ILE A 74 -3.74 0.67 -5.05
CA ILE A 74 -3.15 -0.68 -5.11
C ILE A 74 -3.96 -1.60 -4.20
N ALA A 75 -4.38 -2.73 -4.76
CA ALA A 75 -4.93 -3.87 -4.03
C ALA A 75 -3.82 -4.92 -3.89
N VAL A 76 -3.51 -5.25 -2.64
CA VAL A 76 -2.39 -6.09 -2.24
C VAL A 76 -2.89 -7.51 -2.03
N LYS A 77 -2.03 -8.48 -2.30
CA LYS A 77 -2.34 -9.89 -2.10
C LYS A 77 -2.59 -10.18 -0.61
N GLN A 78 -3.70 -10.85 -0.31
CA GLN A 78 -4.06 -11.29 1.04
C GLN A 78 -4.53 -12.75 0.95
N ALA A 79 -3.68 -13.69 1.38
CA ALA A 79 -3.96 -15.13 1.26
C ALA A 79 -4.83 -15.67 2.40
N ASP A 80 -4.77 -15.06 3.60
CA ASP A 80 -5.56 -15.45 4.76
C ASP A 80 -5.95 -14.25 5.64
N GLU A 81 -6.76 -14.51 6.67
CA GLU A 81 -7.24 -13.48 7.60
C GLU A 81 -6.10 -12.82 8.41
N ILE A 82 -4.99 -13.53 8.65
CA ILE A 82 -3.82 -12.95 9.32
C ILE A 82 -3.17 -11.91 8.41
N GLU A 83 -2.90 -12.25 7.15
CA GLU A 83 -2.35 -11.32 6.16
C GLU A 83 -3.27 -10.13 5.92
N LYS A 84 -4.58 -10.32 5.90
CA LYS A 84 -5.57 -9.23 5.80
C LYS A 84 -5.46 -8.24 6.95
N ILE A 85 -5.35 -8.73 8.20
CA ILE A 85 -5.17 -7.87 9.37
C ILE A 85 -3.81 -7.18 9.35
N LEU A 86 -2.74 -7.89 8.99
CA LEU A 86 -1.39 -7.34 8.89
C LEU A 86 -1.30 -6.27 7.81
N CYS A 87 -1.80 -6.54 6.60
CA CYS A 87 -1.87 -5.59 5.50
C CYS A 87 -2.62 -4.33 5.93
N HIS A 88 -3.84 -4.48 6.48
CA HIS A 88 -4.64 -3.35 6.94
C HIS A 88 -3.93 -2.49 7.99
N LYS A 89 -3.27 -3.12 8.98
CA LYS A 89 -2.49 -2.40 10.01
C LYS A 89 -1.26 -1.71 9.43
N PHE A 90 -0.54 -2.38 8.54
CA PHE A 90 0.65 -1.84 7.89
C PHE A 90 0.32 -0.65 6.98
N MET A 91 -0.72 -0.76 6.15
CA MET A 91 -1.19 0.35 5.31
C MET A 91 -1.63 1.53 6.17
N ARG A 92 -2.39 1.27 7.24
CA ARG A 92 -2.80 2.31 8.18
C ARG A 92 -1.60 3.00 8.84
N PHE A 93 -0.58 2.26 9.22
CA PHE A 93 0.65 2.81 9.79
C PHE A 93 1.38 3.75 8.82
N MET A 94 1.44 3.40 7.54
CA MET A 94 2.04 4.24 6.50
C MET A 94 1.19 5.49 6.25
N MET A 95 -0.13 5.37 6.17
CA MET A 95 -1.04 6.50 5.97
C MET A 95 -1.00 7.51 7.12
N MET A 96 -0.77 7.05 8.37
CA MET A 96 -0.56 7.96 9.51
C MET A 96 0.71 8.82 9.38
N ARG A 97 1.64 8.45 8.48
CA ARG A 97 2.89 9.19 8.20
C ARG A 97 2.86 9.89 6.84
N ALA A 98 1.68 10.04 6.23
CA ALA A 98 1.52 10.70 4.92
C ALA A 98 1.99 12.17 4.90
N GLU A 99 2.19 12.82 6.05
CA GLU A 99 2.79 14.16 6.11
C GLU A 99 4.30 14.13 5.77
N ASN A 100 5.00 13.10 6.24
CA ASN A 100 6.41 12.89 5.90
C ASN A 100 6.57 12.20 4.54
N PHE A 101 5.54 11.44 4.16
CA PHE A 101 5.47 10.73 2.90
C PHE A 101 4.44 11.41 1.99
N PHE A 102 4.88 12.51 1.40
CA PHE A 102 4.00 13.52 0.81
C PHE A 102 3.21 13.07 -0.43
N ILE A 103 3.52 11.91 -1.02
CA ILE A 103 2.72 11.32 -2.12
C ILE A 103 1.65 10.34 -1.64
N LEU A 104 1.57 9.99 -0.34
CA LEU A 104 0.54 9.09 0.18
C LEU A 104 -0.77 9.81 0.42
N ARG A 105 -1.89 9.18 0.05
CA ARG A 105 -3.22 9.61 0.48
C ARG A 105 -3.46 9.15 1.92
N ARG A 106 -4.12 10.01 2.70
CA ARG A 106 -4.50 9.73 4.10
C ARG A 106 -5.56 8.62 4.22
N LYS A 107 -6.30 8.37 3.15
CA LYS A 107 -7.33 7.34 3.03
C LYS A 107 -7.19 6.68 1.65
N PRO A 108 -7.30 5.35 1.53
CA PRO A 108 -7.27 4.70 0.23
C PRO A 108 -8.59 4.94 -0.51
N VAL A 109 -8.59 4.67 -1.82
CA VAL A 109 -9.83 4.52 -2.59
C VAL A 109 -10.57 3.28 -2.12
N GLU A 110 -11.90 3.33 -2.14
CA GLU A 110 -12.74 2.20 -1.75
C GLU A 110 -12.43 0.96 -2.61
N GLY A 111 -12.27 -0.20 -1.95
CA GLY A 111 -11.89 -1.45 -2.61
C GLY A 111 -10.39 -1.61 -2.90
N TYR A 112 -9.54 -0.69 -2.41
CA TYR A 112 -8.09 -0.74 -2.48
C TYR A 112 -7.47 -0.58 -1.08
N ASP A 113 -6.25 -1.08 -0.89
CA ASP A 113 -5.59 -1.11 0.42
C ASP A 113 -4.80 0.18 0.69
N ILE A 114 -4.21 0.76 -0.37
CA ILE A 114 -3.45 2.00 -0.29
C ILE A 114 -3.58 2.82 -1.57
N SER A 115 -3.47 4.14 -1.44
CA SER A 115 -3.48 5.03 -2.59
C SER A 115 -2.41 6.11 -2.49
N PHE A 116 -1.78 6.41 -3.62
CA PHE A 116 -0.89 7.54 -3.82
C PHE A 116 -1.59 8.65 -4.59
N LEU A 117 -1.23 9.89 -4.29
CA LEU A 117 -1.62 11.08 -5.05
C LEU A 117 -0.36 11.81 -5.47
N ILE A 118 -0.07 11.78 -6.77
CA ILE A 118 1.08 12.45 -7.37
C ILE A 118 0.58 13.68 -8.11
N THR A 119 1.12 14.85 -7.82
CA THR A 119 0.73 16.13 -8.45
C THR A 119 1.88 16.69 -9.27
N ASN A 120 1.61 17.71 -10.08
CA ASN A 120 2.65 18.44 -10.83
C ASN A 120 3.76 18.96 -9.90
N PHE A 121 3.42 19.41 -8.69
CA PHE A 121 4.41 19.88 -7.71
C PHE A 121 5.43 18.80 -7.34
N HIS A 122 5.01 17.53 -7.26
CA HIS A 122 5.92 16.43 -6.98
C HIS A 122 6.87 16.16 -8.16
N THR A 123 6.38 16.27 -9.39
CA THR A 123 7.19 16.09 -10.61
C THR A 123 8.10 17.29 -10.92
N GLU A 124 7.80 18.46 -10.37
CA GLU A 124 8.66 19.65 -10.41
C GLU A 124 9.83 19.54 -9.42
N GLN A 125 9.60 18.95 -8.24
CA GLN A 125 10.61 18.79 -7.19
C GLN A 125 11.44 17.52 -7.31
N MET A 126 10.89 16.47 -7.92
CA MET A 126 11.56 15.17 -8.08
C MET A 126 11.47 14.68 -9.51
N TYR A 127 12.47 13.90 -9.91
CA TYR A 127 12.44 13.25 -11.21
C TYR A 127 11.30 12.23 -11.31
N LYS A 128 10.48 12.37 -12.36
CA LYS A 128 9.34 11.46 -12.62
C LYS A 128 9.74 9.98 -12.62
N HIS A 129 10.92 9.63 -13.13
CA HIS A 129 11.36 8.24 -13.17
C HIS A 129 11.63 7.69 -11.77
N LYS A 130 12.07 8.53 -10.81
CA LYS A 130 12.23 8.13 -9.40
C LYS A 130 10.89 7.91 -8.71
N LEU A 131 9.86 8.69 -9.06
CA LEU A 131 8.49 8.46 -8.58
C LEU A 131 7.94 7.13 -9.11
N VAL A 132 8.15 6.82 -10.39
CA VAL A 132 7.78 5.53 -10.97
C VAL A 132 8.52 4.39 -10.28
N ASP A 133 9.85 4.49 -10.16
CA ASP A 133 10.68 3.48 -9.48
C ASP A 133 10.22 3.27 -8.05
N PHE A 134 9.88 4.35 -7.35
CA PHE A 134 9.37 4.31 -6.00
C PHE A 134 8.08 3.48 -5.89
N VAL A 135 7.08 3.74 -6.75
CA VAL A 135 5.81 3.00 -6.72
C VAL A 135 6.02 1.52 -7.05
N ILE A 136 6.87 1.21 -8.03
CA ILE A 136 7.18 -0.18 -8.39
C ILE A 136 7.92 -0.89 -7.26
N HIS A 137 8.92 -0.25 -6.67
CA HIS A 137 9.66 -0.79 -5.53
C HIS A 137 8.72 -1.03 -4.33
N PHE A 138 7.83 -0.09 -4.04
CA PHE A 138 6.81 -0.25 -3.01
C PHE A 138 5.95 -1.51 -3.25
N MET A 139 5.52 -1.73 -4.50
CA MET A 139 4.75 -2.93 -4.87
C MET A 139 5.56 -4.23 -4.76
N GLU A 140 6.88 -4.20 -4.92
CA GLU A 140 7.76 -5.36 -4.78
C GLU A 140 8.03 -5.72 -3.32
N GLU A 141 8.19 -4.72 -2.45
CA GLU A 141 8.55 -4.93 -1.05
C GLU A 141 7.35 -5.21 -0.15
N ILE A 142 6.15 -4.73 -0.49
CA ILE A 142 4.96 -4.90 0.35
C ILE A 142 4.62 -6.37 0.65
N ASP A 143 4.74 -7.25 -0.36
CA ASP A 143 4.47 -8.68 -0.21
C ASP A 143 5.50 -9.35 0.71
N LYS A 144 6.75 -8.92 0.65
CA LYS A 144 7.84 -9.43 1.50
C LYS A 144 7.64 -8.98 2.94
N GLU A 145 7.37 -7.70 3.16
CA GLU A 145 7.14 -7.12 4.48
C GLU A 145 5.95 -7.80 5.18
N ILE A 146 4.83 -8.02 4.48
CA ILE A 146 3.67 -8.73 5.04
C ILE A 146 4.02 -10.18 5.39
N SER A 147 4.79 -10.86 4.53
CA SER A 147 5.25 -12.22 4.78
C SER A 147 6.18 -12.30 6.01
N GLU A 148 7.10 -11.35 6.16
CA GLU A 148 8.01 -11.25 7.30
C GLU A 148 7.26 -10.95 8.60
N MET A 149 6.31 -10.01 8.58
CA MET A 149 5.44 -9.72 9.73
C MET A 149 4.67 -10.97 10.17
N LYS A 150 4.14 -11.75 9.22
CA LYS A 150 3.42 -13.00 9.51
C LYS A 150 4.33 -14.04 10.18
N LEU A 151 5.53 -14.23 9.66
CA LEU A 151 6.53 -15.14 10.24
C LEU A 151 6.91 -14.71 11.67
N SER A 152 7.08 -13.41 11.89
CA SER A 152 7.39 -12.84 13.21
C SER A 152 6.28 -13.10 14.24
N VAL A 153 5.02 -12.90 13.86
CA VAL A 153 3.86 -13.21 14.72
C VAL A 153 3.82 -14.69 15.06
N ASN A 154 4.01 -15.57 14.08
CA ASN A 154 3.99 -17.02 14.29
C ASN A 154 5.14 -17.49 15.18
N ALA A 155 6.36 -17.01 14.95
CA ALA A 155 7.52 -17.33 15.79
C ALA A 155 7.28 -16.92 17.25
N ARG A 156 6.69 -15.74 17.47
CA ARG A 156 6.34 -15.27 18.81
C ARG A 156 5.27 -16.15 19.46
N LEU A 157 4.22 -16.53 18.73
CA LEU A 157 3.18 -17.41 19.23
C LEU A 157 3.75 -18.78 19.66
N VAL A 158 4.63 -19.37 18.84
CA VAL A 158 5.32 -20.62 19.16
C VAL A 158 6.16 -20.47 20.43
N SER A 159 6.89 -19.36 20.59
CA SER A 159 7.70 -19.11 21.79
C SER A 159 6.85 -19.00 23.06
N LEU A 160 5.68 -18.34 22.99
CA LEU A 160 4.76 -18.21 24.11
C LEU A 160 4.13 -19.55 24.51
N LEU A 161 3.75 -20.37 23.53
CA LEU A 161 3.21 -21.71 23.78
C LEU A 161 4.26 -22.61 24.45
N ARG A 162 5.52 -22.59 23.99
CA ARG A 162 6.63 -23.34 24.61
C ARG A 162 6.93 -22.91 26.04
N ASN A 163 6.84 -21.60 26.33
CA ASN A 163 7.04 -21.10 27.68
C ASN A 163 5.88 -21.47 28.60
N SER A 164 4.65 -21.49 28.09
CA SER A 164 3.46 -21.87 28.86
C SER A 164 3.48 -23.35 29.25
N SER A 165 3.93 -24.24 28.36
CA SER A 165 4.08 -25.67 28.69
C SER A 165 5.21 -25.95 29.68
N ARG A 166 6.30 -25.17 29.69
CA ARG A 166 7.35 -25.26 30.74
C ARG A 166 6.85 -24.84 32.12
N ILE A 167 5.91 -23.89 32.20
CA ILE A 167 5.31 -23.44 33.47
C ILE A 167 4.33 -24.50 34.04
N SER A 168 3.62 -25.25 33.19
CA SER A 168 2.78 -26.36 33.65
C SER A 168 3.60 -27.54 34.18
N ASP A 169 4.77 -27.82 33.60
CA ASP A 169 5.62 -28.94 34.05
C ASP A 169 6.32 -28.63 35.39
N THR A 170 6.64 -27.36 35.67
CA THR A 170 7.28 -26.94 36.92
C THR A 170 6.32 -26.84 38.11
N SER A 171 5.03 -26.63 37.87
CA SER A 171 4.00 -26.61 38.92
C SER A 171 3.54 -28.01 39.36
N ALA A 172 3.81 -29.06 38.57
CA ALA A 172 3.52 -30.45 38.91
C ALA A 172 4.56 -31.11 39.84
N VAL A 173 5.75 -30.52 40.01
CA VAL A 173 6.85 -31.12 40.80
C VAL A 173 6.80 -30.72 42.29
N ASN A 174 6.04 -29.69 42.65
CA ASN A 174 5.84 -29.27 44.05
C ASN A 174 4.46 -29.72 44.57
N GLY A 175 4.23 -31.04 44.62
CA GLY A 175 3.12 -31.61 45.39
C GLY A 175 3.40 -31.50 46.90
N PRO A 176 2.37 -31.35 47.76
CA PRO A 176 2.56 -31.11 49.18
C PRO A 176 3.30 -32.29 49.83
N ALA A 177 4.42 -32.01 50.49
CA ALA A 177 5.10 -32.94 51.37
C ALA A 177 4.08 -33.45 52.41
N ARG A 178 3.74 -34.74 52.33
CA ARG A 178 2.91 -35.39 53.34
C ARG A 178 3.63 -35.30 54.68
N ALA A 179 3.07 -34.53 55.59
CA ALA A 179 3.37 -34.62 57.02
C ALA A 179 2.67 -35.87 57.56
N GLY A 180 3.42 -36.75 58.24
CA GLY A 180 2.94 -37.99 58.84
C GLY A 180 4.07 -38.97 59.03
#